data_AF-A0A916ZEW4-F1
#
_entry.id   AF-A0A916ZEW4-F1
#
_cell.length_a   1.000
_cell.length_b   1.000
_cell.length_c   1.000
_cell.angle_alpha   90.00
_cell.angle_beta   90.00
_cell.angle_gamma   90.00
#
_symmetry.space_group_name_H-M   'P 1'
#
loop_
_entity.id
_entity.type
_entity.pdbx_description
1 polymer ?
#
loop_
_entity_poly.entity_id
_entity_poly.type
_entity_poly.pdbx_seq_one_letter_code
_entity_poly.pdbx_strand_id
1 'polypeptide(L)'
;MPKAASRHSLAGRGEPAGGARSWRIGDRPSARRWLIGSVVGVGLGLVFAAASDALSVSDAFFDENGPIESLQALLLAVTTLVFCWSAWRSTDSKAFFSLCMAGASFVATLREVPRCGGPYAAGDLCVPQTDKDIALAIVGLAILLVMGFSRWNWRDVLDLRNLRYVWITGLSALTLALAEIAERVHLPRVEESVELVAYALLAIVALRLVARIRD
;
A
#
# COMPACT_ATOMS: atom_id res chain seq x y z
N MET A 1 72.23 20.94 -2.90
CA MET A 1 71.55 19.63 -2.73
C MET A 1 71.44 19.38 -1.23
N PRO A 2 70.26 19.04 -0.67
CA PRO A 2 69.38 17.96 -1.12
C PRO A 2 67.96 18.40 -1.55
N LYS A 3 67.35 17.56 -2.38
CA LYS A 3 65.96 17.64 -2.88
C LYS A 3 64.98 17.33 -1.74
N ALA A 4 64.01 18.23 -1.53
CA ALA A 4 62.85 17.94 -0.70
C ALA A 4 62.01 16.84 -1.36
N ALA A 5 61.86 15.71 -0.68
CA ALA A 5 61.04 14.60 -1.12
C ALA A 5 59.56 15.00 -1.07
N SER A 6 58.89 14.95 -2.23
CA SER A 6 57.45 15.09 -2.35
C SER A 6 56.77 13.90 -1.66
N ARG A 7 56.06 14.16 -0.57
CA ARG A 7 55.11 13.20 -0.01
C ARG A 7 53.91 13.14 -0.94
N HIS A 8 53.88 12.11 -1.79
CA HIS A 8 52.64 11.63 -2.39
C HIS A 8 51.71 11.21 -1.26
N SER A 9 50.76 12.09 -0.91
CA SER A 9 49.58 11.73 -0.16
C SER A 9 48.76 10.81 -1.04
N LEU A 10 49.02 9.50 -0.93
CA LEU A 10 48.16 8.47 -1.46
C LEU A 10 46.79 8.68 -0.84
N ALA A 11 45.86 9.06 -1.73
CA ALA A 11 44.43 9.08 -1.49
C ALA A 11 44.06 7.91 -0.60
N GLY A 12 43.51 8.23 0.57
CA GLY A 12 42.82 7.27 1.41
C GLY A 12 41.83 6.53 0.52
N ARG A 13 42.11 5.24 0.33
CA ARG A 13 41.20 4.28 -0.27
C ARG A 13 39.85 4.48 0.39
N GLY A 14 38.84 4.71 -0.45
CA GLY A 14 37.48 4.97 -0.03
C GLY A 14 37.06 4.01 1.06
N GLU A 15 36.71 4.58 2.21
CA GLU A 15 35.57 4.05 2.93
C GLU A 15 34.46 3.90 1.89
N PRO A 16 33.84 2.72 1.74
CA PRO A 16 32.61 2.64 0.98
C PRO A 16 31.68 3.62 1.65
N ALA A 17 31.39 4.73 0.97
CA ALA A 17 30.48 5.77 1.42
C ALA A 17 29.30 5.05 2.06
N GLY A 18 29.19 5.17 3.39
CA GLY A 18 28.23 4.41 4.18
C GLY A 18 26.89 4.56 3.51
N GLY A 19 26.40 3.45 2.91
CA GLY A 19 25.29 3.47 1.99
C GLY A 19 24.19 4.32 2.60
N ALA A 20 23.83 5.41 1.91
CA ALA A 20 22.77 6.29 2.36
C ALA A 20 21.57 5.38 2.65
N ARG A 21 21.20 5.25 3.93
CA ARG A 21 20.13 4.34 4.34
C ARG A 21 18.90 4.75 3.55
N SER A 22 18.33 3.81 2.80
CA SER A 22 17.15 4.00 1.95
C SER A 22 15.97 4.63 2.71
N TRP A 23 15.93 4.45 4.03
CA TRP A 23 15.05 5.13 4.97
C TRP A 23 15.85 6.04 5.91
N ARG A 24 15.65 7.36 5.84
CA ARG A 24 16.26 8.29 6.80
C ARG A 24 15.63 8.09 8.18
N ILE A 25 16.44 8.15 9.24
CA ILE A 25 16.00 7.91 10.63
C ILE A 25 14.88 8.89 11.06
N GLY A 26 14.90 10.12 10.55
CA GLY A 26 13.89 11.15 10.82
C GLY A 26 12.55 10.98 10.10
N ASP A 27 12.46 10.10 9.11
CA ASP A 27 11.23 9.89 8.33
C ASP A 27 10.31 8.84 8.94
N ARG A 28 10.78 8.13 9.97
CA ARG A 28 10.07 6.98 10.55
C ARG A 28 8.73 7.40 11.13
N PRO A 29 7.63 6.78 10.70
CA PRO A 29 6.31 7.07 11.25
C PRO A 29 6.25 6.66 12.71
N SER A 30 5.59 7.49 13.54
CA SER A 30 5.40 7.14 14.95
C SER A 30 4.30 6.08 15.07
N ALA A 31 4.61 4.97 15.74
CA ALA A 31 3.64 3.89 15.92
C ALA A 31 2.36 4.36 16.61
N ARG A 32 2.52 5.14 17.68
CA ARG A 32 1.39 5.69 18.43
C ARG A 32 0.41 6.51 17.57
N ARG A 33 0.90 7.45 16.73
CA ARG A 33 -0.01 8.30 15.92
C ARG A 33 -0.78 7.49 14.87
N TRP A 34 -0.15 6.48 14.29
CA TRP A 34 -0.82 5.62 13.31
C TRP A 34 -1.81 4.66 13.95
N LEU A 35 -1.48 4.10 15.11
CA LEU A 35 -2.44 3.30 15.87
C LEU A 35 -3.67 4.14 16.27
N ILE A 36 -3.44 5.33 16.82
CA ILE A 36 -4.54 6.27 17.13
C ILE A 36 -5.32 6.61 15.86
N GLY A 37 -4.63 6.92 14.76
CA GLY A 37 -5.25 7.23 13.48
C GLY A 37 -6.11 6.09 12.94
N SER A 38 -5.66 4.84 13.06
CA SER A 38 -6.43 3.66 12.65
C SER A 38 -7.63 3.42 13.56
N VAL A 39 -7.49 3.54 14.88
CA VAL A 39 -8.62 3.43 15.82
C VAL A 39 -9.67 4.51 15.54
N VAL A 40 -9.23 5.75 15.35
CA VAL A 40 -10.11 6.87 14.97
C VAL A 40 -10.74 6.60 13.60
N GLY A 41 -9.97 6.13 12.63
CA GLY A 41 -10.46 5.79 11.30
C GLY A 41 -11.56 4.73 11.35
N VAL A 42 -11.34 3.62 12.05
CA VAL A 42 -12.36 2.57 12.23
C VAL A 42 -13.57 3.13 12.94
N GLY A 43 -13.39 3.93 14.00
CA GLY A 43 -14.49 4.62 14.68
C GLY A 43 -15.29 5.51 13.73
N LEU A 44 -14.63 6.24 12.83
CA LEU A 44 -15.29 7.06 11.81
C LEU A 44 -16.03 6.20 10.78
N GLY A 45 -15.49 5.05 10.39
CA GLY A 45 -16.19 4.08 9.54
C GLY A 45 -17.47 3.56 10.18
N LEU A 46 -17.42 3.20 11.47
CA LEU A 46 -18.61 2.77 12.22
C LEU A 46 -19.63 3.90 12.38
N VAL A 47 -19.18 5.12 12.65
CA VAL A 47 -20.06 6.30 12.70
C VAL A 47 -20.69 6.56 11.33
N PHE A 48 -19.94 6.42 10.23
CA PHE A 48 -20.45 6.57 8.88
C PHE A 48 -21.51 5.50 8.55
N ALA A 49 -21.28 4.24 8.91
CA ALA A 49 -22.25 3.17 8.76
C ALA A 49 -23.54 3.47 9.55
N ALA A 50 -23.42 3.83 10.83
CA ALA A 50 -24.56 4.15 11.70
C ALA A 50 -25.32 5.41 11.24
N ALA A 51 -24.60 6.44 10.78
CA ALA A 51 -25.22 7.65 10.24
C ALA A 51 -25.96 7.36 8.93
N SER A 52 -25.40 6.51 8.06
CA SER A 52 -26.06 6.11 6.81
C SER A 52 -27.33 5.31 7.06
N ASP A 53 -27.35 4.49 8.11
CA ASP A 53 -28.57 3.82 8.61
C ASP A 53 -29.62 4.82 9.12
N ALA A 54 -29.21 5.73 10.01
CA ALA A 54 -30.10 6.77 10.54
C ALA A 54 -30.67 7.70 9.45
N LEU A 55 -29.93 7.91 8.36
CA LEU A 55 -30.35 8.72 7.21
C LEU A 55 -31.10 7.92 6.14
N SER A 56 -31.35 6.63 6.37
CA SER A 56 -32.04 5.73 5.43
C SER A 56 -31.39 5.72 4.04
N VAL A 57 -30.06 5.77 4.00
CA VAL A 57 -29.30 5.51 2.76
C VAL A 57 -29.68 4.11 2.29
N SER A 58 -29.95 3.97 0.99
CA SER A 58 -30.36 2.70 0.39
C SER A 58 -29.34 1.60 0.64
N ASP A 59 -29.78 0.38 0.94
CA ASP A 59 -28.89 -0.79 1.05
C ASP A 59 -28.15 -1.04 -0.27
N ALA A 60 -28.76 -0.73 -1.43
CA ALA A 60 -28.11 -0.77 -2.73
C ALA A 60 -26.86 0.12 -2.86
N PHE A 61 -26.64 1.05 -1.93
CA PHE A 61 -25.39 1.81 -1.87
C PHE A 61 -24.20 0.95 -1.39
N PHE A 62 -24.49 -0.01 -0.50
CA PHE A 62 -23.58 -0.90 0.20
C PHE A 62 -23.71 -2.37 -0.21
N ASP A 63 -24.63 -2.69 -1.12
CA ASP A 63 -24.72 -4.00 -1.73
C ASP A 63 -23.48 -4.27 -2.59
N GLU A 64 -23.22 -5.55 -2.83
CA GLU A 64 -22.20 -6.04 -3.77
C GLU A 64 -22.28 -5.29 -5.11
N ASN A 65 -21.20 -4.62 -5.51
CA ASN A 65 -21.08 -3.74 -6.68
C ASN A 65 -21.85 -2.43 -6.60
N GLY A 66 -22.13 -2.00 -5.38
CA GLY A 66 -22.70 -0.71 -5.07
C GLY A 66 -21.75 0.46 -5.41
N PRO A 67 -22.28 1.69 -5.41
CA PRO A 67 -21.49 2.91 -5.56
C PRO A 67 -20.28 3.02 -4.61
N ILE A 68 -20.36 2.46 -3.39
CA ILE A 68 -19.24 2.51 -2.43
C ILE A 68 -18.04 1.68 -2.90
N GLU A 69 -18.26 0.48 -3.43
CA GLU A 69 -17.19 -0.35 -4.00
C GLU A 69 -16.53 0.33 -5.21
N SER A 70 -17.31 0.99 -6.07
CA SER A 70 -16.75 1.77 -7.18
C SER A 70 -15.80 2.87 -6.69
N LEU A 71 -16.13 3.53 -5.58
CA LEU A 71 -15.27 4.52 -4.94
C LEU A 71 -14.03 3.88 -4.34
N GLN A 72 -14.16 2.73 -3.69
CA GLN A 72 -13.04 1.96 -3.13
C GLN A 72 -12.09 1.48 -4.25
N ALA A 73 -12.62 0.92 -5.34
CA ALA A 73 -11.87 0.50 -6.51
C ALA A 73 -11.08 1.66 -7.12
N LEU A 74 -11.70 2.83 -7.28
CA LEU A 74 -11.03 4.04 -7.76
C LEU A 74 -9.93 4.49 -6.80
N LEU A 75 -10.21 4.52 -5.49
CA LEU A 75 -9.23 4.88 -4.47
C LEU A 75 -8.02 3.93 -4.50
N LEU A 76 -8.24 2.63 -4.62
CA LEU A 76 -7.20 1.62 -4.73
C LEU A 76 -6.41 1.72 -6.04
N ALA A 77 -7.08 2.00 -7.16
CA ALA A 77 -6.41 2.22 -8.44
C ALA A 77 -5.47 3.43 -8.37
N VAL A 78 -5.94 4.56 -7.81
CA VAL A 78 -5.09 5.73 -7.58
C VAL A 78 -3.95 5.40 -6.62
N THR A 79 -4.24 4.69 -5.53
CA THR A 79 -3.23 4.27 -4.54
C THR A 79 -2.14 3.40 -5.17
N THR A 80 -2.52 2.47 -6.04
CA THR A 80 -1.61 1.64 -6.85
C THR A 80 -0.67 2.50 -7.68
N LEU A 81 -1.22 3.49 -8.41
CA LEU A 81 -0.40 4.40 -9.22
C LEU A 81 0.58 5.22 -8.38
N VAL A 82 0.16 5.69 -7.21
CA VAL A 82 1.02 6.43 -6.28
C VAL A 82 2.15 5.54 -5.74
N PHE A 83 1.88 4.27 -5.41
CA PHE A 83 2.92 3.32 -5.02
C PHE A 83 3.87 2.99 -6.17
N CYS A 84 3.38 2.79 -7.41
CA CYS A 84 4.22 2.63 -8.59
C CYS A 84 5.14 3.84 -8.80
N TRP A 85 4.60 5.05 -8.66
CA TRP A 85 5.38 6.28 -8.71
C TRP A 85 6.44 6.34 -7.61
N SER A 86 6.07 5.98 -6.37
CA SER A 86 7.00 5.89 -5.24
C SER A 86 8.13 4.89 -5.51
N ALA A 87 7.80 3.72 -6.06
CA ALA A 87 8.76 2.68 -6.41
C ALA A 87 9.74 3.17 -7.48
N TRP A 88 9.23 3.81 -8.54
CA TRP A 88 10.05 4.33 -9.64
C TRP A 88 11.05 5.41 -9.19
N ARG A 89 10.66 6.19 -8.17
CA ARG A 89 11.45 7.31 -7.65
C ARG A 89 12.34 6.97 -6.45
N SER A 90 12.25 5.75 -5.93
CA SER A 90 13.01 5.31 -4.75
C SER A 90 14.04 4.24 -5.12
N THR A 91 14.97 3.94 -4.22
CA THR A 91 15.90 2.81 -4.35
C THR A 91 15.76 1.84 -3.18
N ASP A 92 16.36 0.65 -3.32
CA ASP A 92 16.51 -0.34 -2.26
C ASP A 92 15.19 -0.66 -1.53
N SER A 93 15.21 -0.92 -0.22
CA SER A 93 14.03 -1.41 0.51
C SER A 93 12.77 -0.52 0.40
N LYS A 94 12.91 0.79 0.14
CA LYS A 94 11.77 1.67 -0.12
C LYS A 94 11.11 1.38 -1.47
N ALA A 95 11.90 1.17 -2.51
CA ALA A 95 11.38 0.76 -3.83
C ALA A 95 10.72 -0.62 -3.74
N PHE A 96 11.33 -1.55 -2.99
CA PHE A 96 10.78 -2.90 -2.78
C PHE A 96 9.40 -2.83 -2.13
N PHE A 97 9.32 -2.15 -0.98
CA PHE A 97 8.09 -1.99 -0.23
C PHE A 97 7.00 -1.34 -1.08
N SER A 98 7.35 -0.26 -1.80
CA SER A 98 6.41 0.43 -2.68
C SER A 98 5.88 -0.50 -3.79
N LEU A 99 6.73 -1.32 -4.38
CA LEU A 99 6.31 -2.27 -5.42
C LEU A 99 5.39 -3.37 -4.86
N CYS A 100 5.72 -3.95 -3.70
CA CYS A 100 4.85 -4.93 -3.05
C CYS A 100 3.48 -4.33 -2.72
N MET A 101 3.45 -3.09 -2.22
CA MET A 101 2.20 -2.42 -1.89
C MET A 101 1.41 -1.98 -3.14
N ALA A 102 2.08 -1.64 -4.23
CA ALA A 102 1.42 -1.43 -5.53
C ALA A 102 0.74 -2.72 -5.99
N GLY A 103 1.44 -3.86 -5.93
CA GLY A 103 0.87 -5.16 -6.26
C GLY A 103 -0.33 -5.50 -5.39
N ALA A 104 -0.21 -5.39 -4.07
CA ALA A 104 -1.30 -5.67 -3.14
C ALA A 104 -2.53 -4.75 -3.38
N SER A 105 -2.30 -3.46 -3.62
CA SER A 105 -3.39 -2.50 -3.89
C SER A 105 -4.08 -2.80 -5.22
N PHE A 106 -3.32 -3.24 -6.23
CA PHE A 106 -3.89 -3.66 -7.51
C PHE A 106 -4.72 -4.94 -7.38
N VAL A 107 -4.25 -5.92 -6.60
CA VAL A 107 -5.04 -7.13 -6.29
C VAL A 107 -6.34 -6.76 -5.58
N ALA A 108 -6.29 -5.84 -4.62
CA ALA A 108 -7.49 -5.33 -3.96
C ALA A 108 -8.42 -4.63 -4.97
N THR A 109 -7.91 -3.82 -5.90
CA THR A 109 -8.74 -3.24 -6.99
C THR A 109 -9.44 -4.32 -7.81
N LEU A 110 -8.76 -5.44 -8.13
CA LEU A 110 -9.39 -6.55 -8.85
C LEU A 110 -10.44 -7.29 -8.01
N ARG A 111 -10.36 -7.23 -6.67
CA ARG A 111 -11.41 -7.74 -5.78
C ARG A 111 -12.67 -6.89 -5.91
N GLU A 112 -12.54 -5.57 -5.82
CA GLU A 112 -13.65 -4.60 -5.85
C GLU A 112 -14.34 -4.43 -7.21
N VAL A 113 -13.81 -5.05 -8.28
CA VAL A 113 -14.44 -4.99 -9.61
C VAL A 113 -15.19 -6.29 -9.85
N PRO A 114 -16.47 -6.30 -10.28
CA PRO A 114 -17.22 -7.53 -10.42
C PRO A 114 -16.64 -8.44 -11.49
N ARG A 115 -16.85 -9.75 -11.31
CA ARG A 115 -16.63 -10.72 -12.37
C ARG A 115 -17.73 -10.63 -13.42
N CYS A 116 -17.38 -10.56 -14.70
CA CYS A 116 -18.37 -10.61 -15.79
C CYS A 116 -19.19 -11.91 -15.74
N GLY A 117 -20.52 -11.77 -15.83
CA GLY A 117 -21.48 -12.88 -15.76
C GLY A 117 -21.62 -13.50 -14.36
N GLY A 118 -21.09 -12.85 -13.32
CA GLY A 118 -21.36 -13.20 -11.92
C GLY A 118 -22.74 -12.73 -11.44
N PRO A 119 -23.22 -13.24 -10.30
CA PRO A 119 -24.52 -12.87 -9.74
C PRO A 119 -24.63 -11.37 -9.39
N TYR A 120 -23.49 -10.72 -9.18
CA TYR A 120 -23.38 -9.31 -8.79
C TYR A 120 -22.91 -8.39 -9.93
N ALA A 121 -22.86 -8.89 -11.17
CA ALA A 121 -22.52 -8.06 -12.33
C ALA A 121 -23.69 -7.12 -12.69
N ALA A 122 -23.86 -6.06 -11.91
CA ALA A 122 -24.86 -5.02 -12.14
C ALA A 122 -24.20 -3.83 -12.86
N GLY A 123 -24.11 -3.89 -14.20
CA GLY A 123 -23.63 -2.77 -15.03
C GLY A 123 -22.59 -3.18 -16.08
N ASP A 124 -22.03 -2.18 -16.76
CA ASP A 124 -21.11 -2.36 -17.90
C ASP A 124 -19.64 -2.56 -17.47
N LEU A 125 -19.29 -2.25 -16.21
CA LEU A 125 -17.92 -2.36 -15.71
C LEU A 125 -17.73 -3.69 -14.99
N CYS A 126 -17.26 -4.70 -15.71
CA CYS A 126 -16.87 -6.00 -15.15
C CYS A 126 -15.56 -6.47 -15.78
N VAL A 127 -14.88 -7.40 -15.11
CA VAL A 127 -13.68 -8.05 -15.64
C VAL A 127 -13.91 -9.57 -15.71
N PRO A 128 -13.65 -10.23 -16.85
CA PRO A 128 -13.71 -11.69 -16.94
C PRO A 128 -12.78 -12.35 -15.91
N GLN A 129 -13.20 -13.48 -15.32
CA GLN A 129 -12.37 -14.18 -14.33
C GLN A 129 -10.98 -14.51 -14.90
N THR A 130 -10.93 -14.97 -16.16
CA THR A 130 -9.69 -15.27 -16.86
C THR A 130 -8.75 -14.07 -16.89
N ASP A 131 -9.28 -12.86 -17.11
CA ASP A 131 -8.47 -11.65 -17.18
C ASP A 131 -7.98 -11.23 -15.79
N LYS A 132 -8.78 -11.42 -14.74
CA LYS A 132 -8.33 -11.26 -13.35
C LYS A 132 -7.18 -12.23 -13.03
N ASP A 133 -7.34 -13.50 -13.38
CA ASP A 133 -6.32 -14.54 -13.12
C ASP A 133 -5.02 -14.23 -13.88
N ILE A 134 -5.12 -13.82 -15.15
CA ILE A 134 -3.97 -13.38 -15.96
C ILE A 134 -3.31 -12.14 -15.34
N ALA A 135 -4.09 -11.15 -14.92
CA ALA A 135 -3.56 -9.94 -14.29
C ALA A 135 -2.82 -10.27 -12.98
N LEU A 136 -3.36 -11.15 -12.15
CA LEU A 136 -2.69 -11.64 -10.94
C LEU A 136 -1.37 -12.36 -11.26
N ALA A 137 -1.37 -13.23 -12.29
CA ALA A 137 -0.16 -13.91 -12.73
C ALA A 137 0.90 -12.94 -13.24
N ILE A 138 0.51 -11.92 -14.01
CA ILE A 138 1.42 -10.86 -14.52
C ILE A 138 2.02 -10.07 -13.35
N VAL A 139 1.21 -9.66 -12.37
CA VAL A 139 1.69 -8.92 -11.20
C VAL A 139 2.65 -9.77 -10.38
N GLY A 140 2.30 -11.02 -10.11
CA GLY A 140 3.17 -11.96 -9.40
C GLY A 140 4.50 -12.17 -10.12
N LEU A 141 4.45 -12.41 -11.44
CA LEU A 141 5.65 -12.57 -12.26
C LEU A 141 6.50 -11.29 -12.28
N ALA A 142 5.88 -10.12 -12.43
CA ALA A 142 6.60 -8.84 -12.43
C ALA A 142 7.34 -8.60 -11.11
N ILE A 143 6.70 -8.87 -9.97
CA ILE A 143 7.33 -8.78 -8.64
C ILE A 143 8.50 -9.77 -8.57
N LEU A 144 8.32 -11.03 -8.99
CA LEU A 144 9.38 -12.04 -8.99
C LEU A 144 10.56 -11.67 -9.88
N LEU A 145 10.31 -11.14 -11.08
CA LEU A 145 11.35 -10.67 -11.99
C LEU A 145 12.12 -9.50 -11.38
N VAL A 146 11.41 -8.52 -10.81
CA VAL A 146 12.05 -7.38 -10.15
C VAL A 146 12.84 -7.83 -8.91
N MET A 147 12.36 -8.83 -8.16
CA MET A 147 13.11 -9.46 -7.07
C MET A 147 14.36 -10.21 -7.56
N GLY A 148 14.25 -10.96 -8.65
CA GLY A 148 15.33 -11.79 -9.19
C GLY A 148 16.43 -11.00 -9.91
N PHE A 149 16.09 -9.89 -10.57
CA PHE A 149 17.03 -9.12 -11.38
C PHE A 149 17.57 -7.87 -10.69
N SER A 150 16.91 -7.33 -9.66
CA SER A 150 17.45 -6.14 -8.98
C SER A 150 18.47 -6.53 -7.91
N ARG A 151 19.54 -5.73 -7.80
CA ARG A 151 20.58 -5.92 -6.79
C ARG A 151 20.14 -5.33 -5.45
N TRP A 152 19.12 -5.93 -4.83
CA TRP A 152 18.61 -5.51 -3.53
C TRP A 152 19.64 -5.75 -2.43
N ASN A 153 19.82 -4.77 -1.55
CA ASN A 153 20.49 -5.00 -0.29
C ASN A 153 19.52 -5.67 0.71
N TRP A 154 19.45 -7.00 0.68
CA TRP A 154 18.54 -7.78 1.55
C TRP A 154 18.71 -7.48 3.05
N ARG A 155 19.90 -7.07 3.49
CA ARG A 155 20.12 -6.65 4.89
C ARG A 155 19.34 -5.39 5.25
N ASP A 156 19.20 -4.47 4.29
CA ASP A 156 18.40 -3.26 4.46
C ASP A 156 16.90 -3.58 4.32
N VAL A 157 16.51 -4.46 3.39
CA VAL A 157 15.09 -4.91 3.27
C VAL A 157 14.60 -5.57 4.55
N LEU A 158 15.44 -6.40 5.17
CA LEU A 158 15.12 -7.13 6.41
C LEU A 158 15.45 -6.35 7.69
N ASP A 159 15.90 -5.10 7.61
CA ASP A 159 16.14 -4.29 8.81
C ASP A 159 14.81 -4.05 9.53
N LEU A 160 14.71 -4.52 10.78
CA LEU A 160 13.53 -4.35 11.64
C LEU A 160 13.14 -2.88 11.81
N ARG A 161 14.06 -1.95 11.59
CA ARG A 161 13.78 -0.51 11.62
C ARG A 161 12.92 -0.06 10.44
N ASN A 162 13.00 -0.76 9.32
CA ASN A 162 12.20 -0.53 8.10
C ASN A 162 10.81 -1.19 8.20
N LEU A 163 10.64 -2.18 9.09
CA LEU A 163 9.32 -2.73 9.46
C LEU A 163 8.36 -1.67 10.02
N ARG A 164 8.84 -0.48 10.39
CA ARG A 164 8.00 0.65 10.77
C ARG A 164 7.09 1.18 9.65
N TYR A 165 7.28 0.80 8.39
CA TYR A 165 6.27 1.07 7.36
C TYR A 165 5.37 -0.16 7.14
N VAL A 166 5.93 -1.36 7.29
CA VAL A 166 5.22 -2.64 7.19
C VAL A 166 4.13 -2.78 8.26
N TRP A 167 4.36 -2.35 9.50
CA TRP A 167 3.32 -2.48 10.54
C TRP A 167 2.12 -1.55 10.28
N ILE A 168 2.29 -0.41 9.59
CA ILE A 168 1.15 0.47 9.24
C ILE A 168 0.27 -0.22 8.21
N THR A 169 0.87 -0.81 7.17
CA THR A 169 0.14 -1.62 6.21
C THR A 169 -0.46 -2.86 6.88
N GLY A 170 0.18 -3.37 7.94
CA GLY A 170 -0.39 -4.37 8.83
C GLY A 170 -1.66 -3.91 9.55
N LEU A 171 -1.77 -2.63 9.92
CA LEU A 171 -3.02 -2.08 10.47
C LEU A 171 -4.13 -2.04 9.41
N SER A 172 -3.81 -1.69 8.16
CA SER A 172 -4.78 -1.78 7.06
C SER A 172 -5.24 -3.21 6.86
N ALA A 173 -4.30 -4.18 6.84
CA ALA A 173 -4.64 -5.60 6.72
C ALA A 173 -5.50 -6.10 7.89
N LEU A 174 -5.21 -5.70 9.13
CA LEU A 174 -6.04 -6.00 10.29
C LEU A 174 -7.43 -5.38 10.16
N THR A 175 -7.52 -4.17 9.63
CA THR A 175 -8.80 -3.47 9.41
C THR A 175 -9.64 -4.21 8.36
N LEU A 176 -9.04 -4.68 7.27
CA LEU A 176 -9.72 -5.53 6.28
C LEU A 176 -10.18 -6.86 6.89
N ALA A 177 -9.36 -7.48 7.74
CA ALA A 177 -9.76 -8.68 8.46
C ALA A 177 -10.97 -8.44 9.39
N LEU A 178 -11.12 -7.23 9.94
CA LEU A 178 -12.31 -6.85 10.71
C LEU A 178 -13.52 -6.61 9.82
N ALA A 179 -13.34 -6.06 8.61
CA ALA A 179 -14.42 -5.90 7.64
C ALA A 179 -14.97 -7.25 7.16
N GLU A 180 -14.09 -8.20 6.84
CA GLU A 180 -14.45 -9.59 6.52
C GLU A 180 -15.23 -10.28 7.67
N ILE A 181 -14.92 -9.94 8.93
CA ILE A 181 -15.73 -10.44 10.06
C ILE A 181 -17.14 -9.83 10.02
N ALA A 182 -17.29 -8.56 9.63
CA ALA A 182 -18.59 -7.91 9.47
C ALA A 182 -19.41 -8.53 8.32
N GLU A 183 -18.77 -8.88 7.21
CA GLU A 183 -19.38 -9.63 6.09
C GLU A 183 -20.03 -10.93 6.58
N ARG A 184 -19.28 -11.71 7.37
CA ARG A 184 -19.73 -13.01 7.91
C ARG A 184 -20.91 -12.91 8.88
N VAL A 185 -21.15 -11.74 9.45
CA VAL A 185 -22.33 -11.48 10.30
C VAL A 185 -23.41 -10.69 9.56
N HIS A 186 -23.31 -10.59 8.22
CA HIS A 186 -24.27 -9.93 7.33
C HIS A 186 -24.49 -8.45 7.66
N LEU A 187 -23.40 -7.72 7.90
CA LEU A 187 -23.41 -6.27 8.13
C LEU A 187 -22.70 -5.53 6.99
N PRO A 188 -23.28 -5.50 5.76
CA PRO A 188 -22.62 -4.93 4.57
C PRO A 188 -22.26 -3.46 4.76
N ARG A 189 -23.13 -2.68 5.39
CA ARG A 189 -22.84 -1.26 5.71
C ARG A 189 -21.58 -1.09 6.55
N VAL A 190 -21.34 -1.99 7.51
CA VAL A 190 -20.17 -1.94 8.39
C VAL A 190 -18.93 -2.40 7.65
N GLU A 191 -19.04 -3.53 6.94
CA GLU A 191 -18.00 -4.07 6.07
C GLU A 191 -17.46 -3.00 5.12
N GLU A 192 -18.31 -2.49 4.23
CA GLU A 192 -17.95 -1.51 3.21
C GLU A 192 -17.33 -0.23 3.78
N SER A 193 -17.87 0.22 4.91
CA SER A 193 -17.36 1.43 5.58
C SER A 193 -15.97 1.20 6.19
N VAL A 194 -15.72 0.00 6.72
CA VAL A 194 -14.44 -0.37 7.34
C VAL A 194 -13.39 -0.69 6.26
N GLU A 195 -13.78 -1.32 5.15
CA GLU A 195 -12.92 -1.53 3.97
C GLU A 195 -12.47 -0.19 3.38
N LEU A 196 -13.39 0.75 3.18
CA LEU A 196 -13.07 2.10 2.72
C LEU A 196 -12.04 2.80 3.61
N VAL A 197 -12.16 2.64 4.94
CA VAL A 197 -11.17 3.16 5.90
C VAL A 197 -9.81 2.48 5.72
N ALA A 198 -9.77 1.16 5.56
CA ALA A 198 -8.54 0.42 5.34
C ALA A 198 -7.80 0.89 4.08
N TYR A 199 -8.55 1.11 3.00
CA TYR A 199 -8.04 1.61 1.71
C TYR A 199 -7.59 3.07 1.81
N ALA A 200 -8.31 3.92 2.54
CA ALA A 200 -7.87 5.29 2.82
C ALA A 200 -6.55 5.32 3.61
N LEU A 201 -6.37 4.42 4.58
CA LEU A 201 -5.10 4.29 5.30
C LEU A 201 -3.95 3.90 4.35
N LEU A 202 -4.17 2.97 3.43
CA LEU A 202 -3.19 2.62 2.39
C LEU A 202 -2.84 3.82 1.49
N ALA A 203 -3.85 4.58 1.06
CA ALA A 203 -3.67 5.79 0.26
C ALA A 203 -2.79 6.82 1.00
N ILE A 204 -3.06 7.05 2.29
CA ILE A 204 -2.25 7.96 3.13
C ILE A 204 -0.80 7.46 3.24
N VAL A 205 -0.59 6.14 3.37
CA VAL A 205 0.77 5.56 3.36
C VAL A 205 1.46 5.87 2.02
N ALA A 206 0.81 5.60 0.90
CA ALA A 206 1.35 5.84 -0.43
C ALA A 206 1.76 7.31 -0.63
N LEU A 207 0.86 8.23 -0.28
CA LEU A 207 1.11 9.67 -0.37
C LEU A 207 2.28 10.11 0.52
N ARG A 208 2.38 9.57 1.74
CA ARG A 208 3.51 9.86 2.63
C ARG A 208 4.83 9.35 2.08
N LEU A 209 4.86 8.19 1.41
CA LEU A 209 6.09 7.72 0.78
C LEU A 209 6.56 8.67 -0.32
N VAL A 210 5.63 9.17 -1.14
CA VAL A 210 5.94 10.12 -2.23
C VAL A 210 6.36 11.48 -1.70
N ALA A 211 5.70 12.02 -0.67
CA ALA A 211 6.06 13.30 -0.07
C ALA A 211 7.53 13.31 0.40
N ARG A 212 8.03 12.17 0.88
CA ARG A 212 9.41 11.97 1.36
C ARG A 212 10.43 11.67 0.26
N ILE A 213 10.06 11.74 -1.01
CA ILE A 213 10.99 11.59 -2.15
C ILE A 213 11.63 12.94 -2.50
N ARG A 214 10.97 14.05 -2.13
CA ARG A 214 11.41 15.41 -2.48
C ARG A 214 12.34 16.06 -1.45
N ASP A 215 12.58 15.40 -0.31
CA ASP A 215 13.47 15.83 0.78
C ASP A 215 14.79 15.04 0.78
#